data_AF-A0A0I9UHS6-F1
#
_entry.id   AF-A0A0I9UHS6-F1
#
_cell.length_a   1.000
_cell.length_b   1.000
_cell.length_c   1.000
_cell.angle_alpha   90.00
_cell.angle_beta   90.00
_cell.angle_gamma   90.00
#
_symmetry.space_group_name_H-M   'P 1'
#
loop_
_entity.id
_entity.type
_entity.pdbx_description
1 polymer ?
#
loop_
_entity_poly.entity_id
_entity_poly.type
_entity_poly.pdbx_seq_one_letter_code
_entity_poly.pdbx_strand_id
1 'polypeptide(L)' 'MARLVAEAENGIPAEKLRRRGRPAIGDEAASTYSVRLPDDLVTLADERSEIDSVTRGETIRRALIEYLTK' A
#
# COMPACT_ATOMS: atom_id res chain seq x y z
N MET A 1 30.44 10.23 -24.36
CA MET A 1 29.35 9.49 -25.03
C MET A 1 29.74 8.07 -25.44
N ALA A 2 30.96 7.80 -25.92
CA ALA A 2 31.39 6.45 -26.35
C ALA A 2 31.23 5.33 -25.30
N ARG A 3 31.41 5.64 -24.01
CA ARG A 3 31.29 4.67 -22.91
C ARG A 3 29.89 4.05 -22.78
N LEU A 4 28.84 4.86 -22.92
CA LEU A 4 27.45 4.41 -22.78
C LEU A 4 27.00 3.60 -24.01
N VAL A 5 27.52 3.94 -25.19
CA VAL A 5 27.25 3.21 -26.44
C VAL A 5 27.84 1.80 -26.38
N ALA A 6 29.10 1.67 -25.95
CA ALA A 6 29.74 0.36 -25.79
C ALA A 6 29.07 -0.52 -24.72
N GLU A 7 28.46 0.09 -23.70
CA GLU A 7 27.72 -0.62 -22.66
C GLU A 7 26.37 -1.17 -23.18
N ALA A 8 25.73 -0.45 -24.11
CA ALA A 8 24.52 -0.89 -24.77
C ALA A 8 24.76 -2.03 -25.78
N GLU A 9 25.87 -1.98 -26.53
CA GLU A 9 26.24 -3.01 -27.52
C GLU A 9 26.61 -4.36 -26.88
N ASN A 10 27.13 -4.36 -25.66
CA ASN A 10 27.53 -5.59 -24.96
C ASN A 10 26.35 -6.36 -24.32
N GLY A 11 25.15 -5.77 -24.27
CA GLY A 11 23.98 -6.37 -23.65
C GLY A 11 24.12 -6.55 -22.12
N ILE A 12 22.99 -6.84 -21.45
CA ILE A 12 22.98 -7.10 -20.00
C ILE A 12 23.11 -8.61 -19.80
N PRO A 13 24.18 -9.12 -19.13
CA PRO A 13 24.32 -10.54 -18.87
C PRO A 13 23.13 -11.04 -18.02
N ALA A 14 22.58 -12.21 -18.39
CA ALA A 14 21.38 -12.78 -17.77
C ALA A 14 21.51 -12.97 -16.25
N GLU A 15 22.73 -13.12 -15.74
CA GLU A 15 23.03 -13.22 -14.30
C GLU A 15 22.78 -11.91 -13.54
N LYS A 16 22.90 -10.75 -14.20
CA LYS A 16 22.50 -9.44 -13.65
C LYS A 16 20.99 -9.23 -13.74
N LEU A 17 20.30 -9.98 -14.58
CA LEU A 17 18.85 -10.08 -14.61
C LEU A 17 18.39 -10.93 -13.41
N ARG A 18 18.61 -10.43 -12.19
CA ARG A 18 18.02 -11.03 -10.99
C ARG A 18 16.53 -11.17 -11.29
N ARG A 19 15.97 -12.37 -11.07
CA ARG A 19 14.52 -12.61 -11.08
C ARG A 19 13.91 -11.86 -9.89
N ARG A 20 13.89 -10.54 -9.96
CA ARG A 20 13.30 -9.67 -8.94
C ARG A 20 11.79 -9.75 -9.14
N GLY A 21 11.16 -10.69 -8.43
CA GLY A 21 9.87 -10.34 -7.84
C GLY A 21 10.08 -9.09 -6.98
N ARG A 22 9.08 -8.20 -6.96
CA ARG A 22 9.03 -7.08 -6.02
C ARG A 22 9.32 -7.67 -4.63
N PRO A 23 10.39 -7.24 -3.92
CA PRO A 23 10.50 -7.55 -2.49
C PRO A 23 9.18 -7.13 -1.87
N ALA A 24 8.54 -7.96 -1.04
CA ALA A 24 7.37 -7.53 -0.31
C ALA A 24 7.78 -6.26 0.44
N ILE A 25 7.36 -5.10 -0.09
CA ILE A 25 7.62 -3.83 0.56
C ILE A 25 6.87 -3.94 1.88
N GLY A 26 7.60 -3.62 2.95
CA GLY A 26 7.23 -3.91 4.31
C GLY A 26 5.79 -3.55 4.65
N ASP A 27 5.19 -4.46 5.38
CA ASP A 27 4.17 -4.26 6.39
C ASP A 27 4.14 -5.63 7.06
N GLU A 28 4.24 -5.70 8.38
CA GLU A 28 3.77 -6.90 9.07
C GLU A 28 2.39 -7.21 8.50
N ALA A 29 2.17 -8.42 7.97
CA ALA A 29 1.05 -8.68 7.06
C ALA A 29 -0.26 -8.18 7.68
N ALA A 30 -0.73 -7.01 7.21
CA ALA A 30 -1.92 -6.41 7.75
C ALA A 30 -3.06 -7.39 7.48
N SER A 31 -3.56 -8.01 8.54
CA SER A 31 -4.59 -9.01 8.43
C SER A 31 -5.90 -8.32 8.09
N THR A 32 -6.53 -8.75 7.00
CA THR A 32 -7.83 -8.23 6.58
C THR A 32 -8.92 -8.89 7.41
N TYR A 33 -9.72 -8.07 8.10
CA TYR A 33 -10.88 -8.52 8.86
C TYR A 33 -12.17 -8.03 8.18
N SER A 34 -13.09 -8.96 7.90
CA SER A 34 -14.43 -8.62 7.41
C SER A 34 -15.36 -8.37 8.59
N VAL A 35 -15.89 -7.15 8.69
CA VAL A 35 -16.82 -6.75 9.76
C VAL A 35 -18.16 -6.33 9.14
N ARG A 36 -19.27 -6.71 9.78
CA ARG A 36 -20.60 -6.21 9.42
C ARG A 36 -20.84 -4.89 10.13
N LEU A 37 -21.11 -3.85 9.35
CA LEU A 37 -21.47 -2.53 9.87
C LEU A 37 -22.89 -2.18 9.42
N PRO A 38 -23.67 -1.48 10.25
CA PRO A 38 -24.89 -0.81 9.82
C PRO A 38 -24.65 0.15 8.64
N ASP A 39 -25.61 0.28 7.73
CA ASP A 39 -25.46 1.08 6.49
C ASP A 39 -25.24 2.58 6.75
N ASP A 40 -25.87 3.10 7.80
CA ASP A 40 -25.66 4.46 8.30
C ASP A 40 -24.21 4.67 8.76
N LEU A 41 -23.63 3.69 9.46
CA LEU A 41 -22.25 3.75 9.91
C LEU A 41 -21.25 3.66 8.74
N VAL A 42 -21.57 2.89 7.70
CA VAL A 42 -20.78 2.85 6.45
C VAL A 42 -20.80 4.23 5.78
N THR A 43 -21.97 4.85 5.69
CA THR A 43 -22.14 6.19 5.09
C THR A 43 -21.33 7.24 5.84
N LEU A 44 -21.38 7.25 7.18
CA LEU A 44 -20.58 8.15 8.00
C LEU A 44 -19.07 7.94 7.84
N ALA A 45 -18.63 6.68 7.72
CA ALA A 45 -17.22 6.37 7.48
C ALA A 45 -16.75 6.87 6.11
N ASP A 46 -17.61 6.81 5.10
CA ASP A 46 -17.36 7.33 3.75
C ASP A 46 -17.24 8.85 3.74
N GLU A 47 -18.25 9.55 4.25
CA GLU A 47 -18.24 11.02 4.35
C GLU A 47 -17.00 11.51 5.07
N ARG A 48 -16.63 10.85 6.19
CA ARG A 48 -15.43 11.20 6.94
C ARG A 48 -14.16 10.94 6.15
N SER A 49 -14.10 9.84 5.40
CA SER A 49 -12.95 9.51 4.56
C SER A 49 -12.73 10.53 3.43
N GLU A 50 -13.81 11.07 2.87
CA GLU A 50 -13.77 12.13 1.86
C GLU A 50 -13.25 13.45 2.45
N ILE A 51 -13.78 13.87 3.60
CA ILE A 51 -13.35 15.07 4.32
C ILE A 51 -11.86 15.01 4.64
N ASP A 52 -11.40 13.87 5.16
CA ASP A 52 -10.01 13.68 5.58
C ASP A 52 -9.08 13.27 4.42
N SER A 53 -9.63 13.07 3.21
CA SER A 53 -8.91 12.59 2.01
C SER A 53 -8.09 11.32 2.26
N VAL A 54 -8.67 10.37 3.01
CA VAL A 54 -8.09 9.05 3.31
C VAL A 54 -9.03 7.94 2.86
N THR A 55 -8.59 6.68 2.96
CA THR A 55 -9.47 5.54 2.66
C THR A 55 -10.43 5.28 3.82
N ARG A 56 -11.61 4.71 3.52
CA ARG A 56 -12.55 4.22 4.55
C ARG A 56 -11.86 3.34 5.61
N GLY A 57 -10.98 2.43 5.18
CA GLY A 57 -10.25 1.54 6.09
C GLY A 57 -9.32 2.29 7.03
N GLU A 58 -8.69 3.37 6.55
CA GLU A 58 -7.86 4.24 7.39
C GLU A 58 -8.71 5.07 8.37
N THR A 59 -9.87 5.58 7.95
CA THR A 59 -10.84 6.23 8.86
C THR A 59 -11.24 5.29 10.00
N ILE A 60 -11.62 4.05 9.67
CA ILE A 60 -12.01 3.03 10.66
C ILE A 60 -10.83 2.70 11.58
N ARG A 61 -9.63 2.54 11.02
CA ARG A 61 -8.42 2.26 11.80
C ARG A 61 -8.14 3.36 12.82
N ARG A 62 -8.20 4.63 12.41
CA ARG A 62 -7.99 5.78 13.32
C ARG A 62 -9.02 5.82 14.43
N ALA A 63 -10.29 5.61 14.10
CA ALA A 63 -11.37 5.55 15.10
C ALA A 63 -11.13 4.43 16.13
N LEU A 64 -10.70 3.25 15.68
CA LEU A 64 -10.37 2.13 16.58
C LEU A 64 -9.16 2.43 17.46
N ILE A 65 -8.10 3.01 16.91
CA ILE A 65 -6.94 3.43 17.70
C ILE A 65 -7.37 4.43 18.77
N GLU A 66 -8.08 5.49 18.37
CA GLU A 66 -8.57 6.51 19.31
C GLU A 66 -9.46 5.91 20.41
N TYR A 67 -10.35 4.98 20.07
CA TYR A 67 -11.22 4.32 21.02
C TYR A 67 -10.47 3.41 22.01
N LEU A 68 -9.45 2.70 21.54
CA LEU A 68 -8.73 1.69 22.34
C LEU A 68 -7.53 2.25 23.11
N THR A 69 -6.99 3.40 22.71
CA THR A 69 -5.82 4.02 23.37
C THR A 69 -6.16 5.25 24.21
N LYS A 70 -7.43 5.64 24.29
CA LYS A 70 -7.93 6.59 25.29
C LYS A 70 -8.19 5.86 26.62
#